data_AF-A0A7D4HMM6-F1
#
_entry.id   AF-A0A7D4HMM6-F1
#
_cell.length_a   1.000
_cell.length_b   1.000
_cell.length_c   1.000
_cell.angle_alpha   90.00
_cell.angle_beta   90.00
_cell.angle_gamma   90.00
#
_symmetry.space_group_name_H-M   'P 1'
#
loop_
_entity.id
_entity.type
_entity.pdbx_description
1 polymer ?
#
loop_
_entity_poly.entity_id
_entity_poly.type
_entity_poly.pdbx_seq_one_letter_code
_entity_poly.pdbx_strand_id
1 'polypeptide(L)' 'MLSYSIYDKGIEIEVATDHNYRRKGLVTIVSAVLILDCLEKGIHPNWDAANTTSAKLGYVFDKAYHTYFVDNR' A
#
# COMPACT_ATOMS: atom_id res chain seq x y z
N MET A 1 -5.01 -4.30 -11.48
CA MET A 1 -3.68 -4.36 -10.83
C MET A 1 -3.39 -2.95 -10.38
N LEU A 2 -3.06 -2.76 -9.10
CA LEU A 2 -2.56 -1.47 -8.65
C LEU A 2 -1.13 -1.34 -9.20
N SER A 3 -0.67 -0.13 -9.48
CA SER A 3 0.70 0.08 -9.93
C SER A 3 1.59 0.36 -8.74
N TYR A 4 2.68 -0.40 -8.59
CA TYR A 4 3.81 0.00 -7.76
C TYR A 4 4.85 0.73 -8.62
N SER A 5 5.60 1.64 -8.02
CA SER A 5 6.63 2.41 -8.70
C SER A 5 7.73 2.87 -7.75
N ILE A 6 8.87 3.28 -8.31
CA ILE A 6 9.99 3.90 -7.61
C ILE A 6 10.22 5.26 -8.27
N TYR A 7 10.48 6.28 -7.48
CA TYR A 7 10.82 7.64 -7.92
C TYR A 7 11.93 8.23 -7.05
N ASP A 8 12.50 9.37 -7.44
CA ASP A 8 13.75 9.95 -6.89
C ASP A 8 13.89 9.94 -5.36
N LYS A 9 12.78 9.98 -4.63
CA LYS A 9 12.77 10.03 -3.16
C LYS A 9 11.78 9.08 -2.52
N GLY A 10 11.25 8.09 -3.23
CA GLY A 10 10.19 7.27 -2.66
C GLY A 10 9.74 6.08 -3.49
N ILE A 11 8.79 5.36 -2.92
CA ILE A 11 8.17 4.18 -3.52
C ILE A 11 6.65 4.26 -3.35
N GLU A 12 5.92 3.63 -4.27
CA GLU A 12 4.51 3.30 -4.09
C GLU A 12 4.40 1.91 -3.49
N ILE A 13 3.80 1.79 -2.31
CA ILE A 13 3.66 0.51 -1.63
C ILE A 13 2.48 -0.27 -2.21
N GLU A 14 2.77 -1.44 -2.78
CA GLU A 14 1.78 -2.48 -3.06
C GLU A 14 2.04 -3.69 -2.17
N VAL A 15 0.99 -4.17 -1.50
CA VAL A 15 1.09 -5.36 -0.66
C VAL A 15 -0.14 -6.23 -0.85
N ALA A 16 0.09 -7.53 -0.93
CA ALA A 16 -0.96 -8.52 -1.04
C ALA A 16 -0.69 -9.68 -0.07
N THR A 17 -1.74 -10.43 0.25
CA THR A 17 -1.62 -11.68 0.97
C THR A 17 -2.46 -12.71 0.26
N ASP A 18 -1.92 -13.92 0.16
CA ASP A 18 -2.64 -15.06 -0.37
C ASP A 18 -4.01 -15.20 0.31
N HIS A 19 -5.02 -15.52 -0.50
CA HIS A 19 -6.40 -15.58 -0.06
C HIS A 19 -6.63 -16.51 1.14
N ASN A 20 -5.88 -17.62 1.24
CA ASN A 20 -5.98 -18.59 2.32
C ASN A 20 -5.33 -18.11 3.63
N TYR A 21 -4.57 -17.01 3.60
CA TYR A 21 -3.79 -16.50 4.73
C TYR A 21 -4.23 -15.09 5.18
N ARG A 22 -5.34 -14.56 4.66
CA ARG A 22 -5.90 -13.26 5.06
C ARG A 22 -6.41 -13.27 6.51
N ARG A 23 -6.64 -12.06 7.06
CA ARG A 23 -7.10 -11.81 8.45
C ARG A 23 -6.17 -12.31 9.56
N LYS A 24 -4.92 -12.61 9.25
CA LYS A 24 -3.87 -12.98 10.22
C LYS A 24 -2.91 -11.84 10.57
N GLY A 25 -3.21 -10.61 10.15
CA GLY A 25 -2.34 -9.44 10.39
C GLY A 25 -1.05 -9.39 9.55
N LEU A 26 -0.84 -10.33 8.63
CA LEU A 26 0.40 -10.45 7.83
C LEU A 26 0.73 -9.18 7.05
N VAL A 27 -0.25 -8.63 6.33
CA VAL A 27 -0.12 -7.34 5.62
C VAL A 27 0.35 -6.24 6.57
N THR A 28 -0.31 -6.10 7.72
CA THR A 28 0.01 -5.04 8.68
C THR A 28 1.46 -5.13 9.15
N ILE A 29 1.93 -6.33 9.47
CA ILE A 29 3.30 -6.56 9.97
C ILE A 29 4.32 -6.23 8.88
N VAL A 30 4.15 -6.79 7.68
CA VAL A 30 5.10 -6.57 6.57
C VAL A 30 5.14 -5.11 6.13
N SER A 31 3.98 -4.47 6.00
CA SER A 31 3.90 -3.05 5.63
C SER A 31 4.50 -2.14 6.69
N ALA A 32 4.30 -2.42 7.98
CA ALA A 32 4.92 -1.64 9.05
C ALA A 32 6.46 -1.71 9.00
N VAL A 33 7.01 -2.91 8.79
CA VAL A 33 8.47 -3.09 8.66
C VAL A 33 9.00 -2.36 7.42
N LEU A 34 8.32 -2.45 6.29
CA LEU A 34 8.71 -1.76 5.05
C LEU A 34 8.69 -0.23 5.22
N ILE A 35 7.65 0.32 5.85
CA ILE A 35 7.53 1.76 6.12
C ILE A 35 8.68 2.22 7.00
N LEU A 36 8.99 1.48 8.08
CA LEU A 36 10.09 1.83 8.97
C LEU A 36 11.44 1.82 8.25
N ASP A 37 11.73 0.78 7.46
CA ASP A 37 12.97 0.70 6.67
C ASP A 37 13.08 1.84 5.64
N CYS A 38 11.97 2.25 5.02
CA CYS A 38 11.95 3.42 4.15
C CYS A 38 12.30 4.70 4.91
N LEU A 39 11.67 4.92 6.07
CA LEU A 39 11.92 6.10 6.90
C LEU A 39 13.37 6.17 7.39
N GLU A 40 13.95 5.04 7.80
CA GLU A 40 15.36 4.95 8.21
C GLU A 40 16.33 5.31 7.07
N LYS A 41 15.96 5.00 5.82
CA LYS A 41 16.75 5.29 4.62
C LYS A 41 16.43 6.65 3.99
N GLY A 42 15.51 7.44 4.57
CA GLY A 42 15.06 8.71 4.00
C GLY A 42 14.25 8.57 2.70
N ILE A 43 13.68 7.38 2.46
CA ILE A 43 12.79 7.07 1.34
C ILE A 43 11.35 7.35 1.79
N HIS A 44 10.59 8.09 0.98
CA HIS A 44 9.18 8.34 1.22
C HIS A 44 8.34 7.10 0.84
N PRO A 45 7.67 6.46 1.80
CA PRO A 45 6.76 5.36 1.49
C PRO A 45 5.39 5.95 1.16
N ASN A 46 5.01 6.04 -0.12
CA ASN A 46 3.67 6.44 -0.49
C ASN A 46 2.68 5.26 -0.35
N TRP A 47 1.48 5.55 0.13
CA TRP A 47 0.44 4.55 0.33
C TRP A 47 -0.88 5.03 -0.27
N ASP A 48 -1.21 4.49 -1.44
CA ASP A 48 -2.48 4.74 -2.10
C ASP A 48 -3.49 3.63 -1.79
N ALA A 49 -4.41 3.93 -0.87
CA ALA A 49 -5.34 2.95 -0.33
C ALA A 49 -6.43 2.57 -1.36
N ALA A 50 -6.26 1.42 -2.01
CA ALA A 50 -7.21 0.91 -3.02
C ALA A 50 -8.64 0.64 -2.50
N ASN A 51 -8.80 0.53 -1.18
CA ASN A 51 -10.09 0.47 -0.51
C ASN A 51 -9.96 0.89 0.96
N THR A 52 -11.09 1.15 1.61
CA THR A 52 -11.17 1.59 3.00
C THR A 52 -10.52 0.63 4.00
N THR A 53 -10.44 -0.67 3.68
CA THR A 53 -9.79 -1.66 4.57
C THR A 53 -8.26 -1.49 4.57
N SER A 54 -7.70 -0.90 3.51
CA SER A 54 -6.26 -0.64 3.37
C SER A 54 -5.81 0.71 3.93
N ALA A 55 -6.72 1.60 4.33
CA ALA A 55 -6.39 2.91 4.91
C ALA A 55 -5.90 2.77 6.38
N LYS A 56 -4.62 2.41 6.57
CA LYS A 56 -4.03 2.09 7.89
C LYS A 56 -2.60 2.62 8.01
N LEU A 57 -1.94 2.34 9.14
CA LEU A 57 -0.49 2.51 9.37
C LEU A 57 -0.01 3.97 9.48
N GLY A 58 -0.83 4.85 10.07
CA GLY A 58 -0.43 6.22 10.39
C GLY A 58 -0.59 7.23 9.26
N TYR A 59 -0.99 6.79 8.06
CA TYR A 59 -1.39 7.69 6.98
C TYR A 59 -2.72 8.38 7.30
N VAL A 60 -2.84 9.63 6.86
CA VAL A 60 -4.07 10.43 6.97
C VAL A 60 -4.78 10.41 5.63
N PHE A 61 -6.09 10.19 5.66
CA PHE A 61 -6.92 10.25 4.46
C PHE A 61 -6.92 11.66 3.88
N ASP A 62 -6.53 11.79 2.60
CA ASP A 62 -6.61 13.05 1.85
C ASP A 62 -7.98 13.17 1.15
N LYS A 63 -8.22 12.33 0.15
CA LYS A 63 -9.46 12.31 -0.62
C LYS A 63 -9.73 10.96 -1.26
N ALA A 64 -11.00 10.70 -1.55
CA ALA A 64 -11.40 9.61 -2.43
C ALA A 64 -11.38 10.09 -3.88
N TYR A 65 -11.09 9.18 -4.81
CA TYR A 65 -11.13 9.45 -6.23
C TYR A 65 -11.69 8.23 -6.97
N HIS A 66 -12.25 8.46 -8.16
CA HIS A 66 -12.83 7.38 -8.96
C HIS A 66 -11.72 6.60 -9.66
N THR A 67 -11.81 5.27 -9.60
CA THR A 67 -10.96 4.34 -10.34
C THR A 67 -11.80 3.51 -11.29
N TYR A 68 -11.21 3.12 -12.42
CA TYR A 68 -11.84 2.28 -13.42
C TYR A 68 -10.90 1.11 -13.72
N PHE A 69 -11.47 -0.07 -13.91
CA PHE A 69 -10.75 -1.22 -14.46
C PHE A 69 -11.50 -1.73 -15.67
N VAL A 70 -10.77 -2.15 -16.69
CA VAL A 70 -11.36 -2.82 -17.85
C VAL A 70 -11.36 -4.31 -17.55
N ASP A 71 -12.55 -4.91 -17.52
CA ASP A 71 -12.70 -6.36 -17.46
C ASP A 71 -12.74 -6.89 -18.90
N ASN A 72 -11.71 -7.64 -19.29
CA ASN A 72 -11.59 -8.25 -20.62
C ASN A 72 -12.05 -9.72 -20.62
N ARG A 73 -12.88 -10.11 -19.65
CA ARG A 73 -13.49 -11.45 -19.59
C ARG A 73 -14.67 -11.59 -20.54
#